data_AF-A0A7X3WG95-F1
#
_entry.id   AF-A0A7X3WG95-F1
#
_cell.length_a   1.000
_cell.length_b   1.000
_cell.length_c   1.000
_cell.angle_alpha   90.00
_cell.angle_beta   90.00
_cell.angle_gamma   90.00
#
_symmetry.space_group_name_H-M   'P 1'
#
loop_
_entity.id
_entity.type
_entity.pdbx_description
1 polymer ?
#
loop_
_entity_poly.entity_id
_entity_poly.type
_entity_poly.pdbx_seq_one_letter_code
_entity_poly.pdbx_strand_id
1 'polypeptide(L)'
;MKTGSDDSVKVWVNGEVAFTNAVNRGRSMWQDEFGISLKQGDNLIMIKVSDAGGGWGMHMGILEEPYVPIVDILTNWLWVITKQEQDQGGAAATDVDTLAIASKDLVTEEMIARDSANEGDSVGDYDWTRADLPAGGDLNVLVNEAGIAEGALDDVTAYGLVTLVAADTMEVELLAGSDDSIKVWVNGEVVHNNAVNRGRARWSDTFTATLVKGNNIVLVKVSDRGGGWGMHFGIRGTVETAYKSTAELGTAVEPDGKAITTWGRLKTGK
;
A
#
# COMPACT_ATOMS: atom_id res chain seq x y z
N MET A 1 -4.01 5.58 22.11
CA MET A 1 -5.16 5.29 23.00
C MET A 1 -5.97 4.17 22.39
N LYS A 2 -6.47 3.24 23.21
CA LYS A 2 -7.35 2.14 22.79
C LYS A 2 -8.73 2.27 23.42
N THR A 3 -9.76 1.99 22.64
CA THR A 3 -11.14 1.94 23.11
C THR A 3 -11.85 0.67 22.68
N GLY A 4 -12.89 0.32 23.42
CA GLY A 4 -13.90 -0.64 23.02
C GLY A 4 -15.27 -0.12 23.44
N SER A 5 -16.30 -0.34 22.65
CA SER A 5 -17.63 0.21 22.93
C SER A 5 -18.74 -0.69 22.45
N ASP A 6 -19.88 -0.51 23.10
CA ASP A 6 -21.17 -1.07 22.73
C ASP A 6 -22.20 0.06 22.88
N ASP A 7 -22.64 0.72 21.82
CA ASP A 7 -22.31 0.52 20.40
C ASP A 7 -21.21 1.49 19.95
N SER A 8 -21.59 2.76 19.76
CA SER A 8 -20.73 3.79 19.18
C SER A 8 -19.84 4.46 20.22
N VAL A 9 -18.74 5.06 19.77
CA VAL A 9 -17.82 5.82 20.64
C VAL A 9 -17.41 7.15 20.01
N LYS A 10 -17.30 8.17 20.87
CA LYS A 10 -16.66 9.44 20.54
C LYS A 10 -15.77 9.88 21.69
N VAL A 11 -14.56 10.31 21.36
CA VAL A 11 -13.52 10.67 22.33
C VAL A 11 -13.09 12.10 22.09
N TRP A 12 -12.96 12.85 23.18
CA TRP A 12 -12.35 14.17 23.21
C TRP A 12 -11.13 14.19 24.13
N VAL A 13 -10.10 14.91 23.73
CA VAL A 13 -8.92 15.20 24.54
C VAL A 13 -8.76 16.72 24.60
N ASN A 14 -8.73 17.26 25.82
CA ASN A 14 -8.65 18.71 26.09
C ASN A 14 -9.70 19.55 25.35
N GLY A 15 -10.90 18.99 25.15
CA GLY A 15 -12.03 19.65 24.46
C GLY A 15 -12.09 19.44 22.95
N GLU A 16 -11.05 18.87 22.33
CA GLU A 16 -11.01 18.58 20.90
C GLU A 16 -11.39 17.12 20.62
N VAL A 17 -12.12 16.87 19.53
CA VAL A 17 -12.49 15.50 19.13
C VAL A 17 -11.22 14.77 18.67
N ALA A 18 -10.84 13.73 19.40
CA ALA A 18 -9.72 12.87 19.04
C ALA A 18 -10.15 11.68 18.18
N PHE A 19 -11.36 11.16 18.39
CA PHE A 19 -11.84 9.99 17.66
C PHE A 19 -13.37 9.92 17.62
N THR A 20 -13.93 9.37 16.54
CA THR A 20 -15.36 9.06 16.42
C THR A 20 -15.52 7.76 15.63
N ASN A 21 -16.28 6.82 16.17
CA ASN A 21 -16.73 5.64 15.47
C ASN A 21 -18.22 5.42 15.73
N ALA A 22 -19.04 5.76 14.74
CA ALA A 22 -20.50 5.76 14.83
C ALA A 22 -21.09 4.49 14.19
N VAL A 23 -20.89 3.34 14.84
CA VAL A 23 -21.33 2.03 14.36
C VAL A 23 -22.08 1.27 15.45
N ASN A 24 -23.02 0.43 15.04
CA ASN A 24 -23.65 -0.57 15.93
C ASN A 24 -22.77 -1.83 15.95
N ARG A 25 -22.31 -2.22 17.13
CA ARG A 25 -21.40 -3.36 17.34
C ARG A 25 -21.44 -3.79 18.80
N GLY A 26 -21.24 -5.09 19.02
CA GLY A 26 -21.11 -5.60 20.39
C GLY A 26 -19.79 -5.20 21.05
N ARG A 27 -19.80 -5.16 22.39
CA ARG A 27 -18.63 -4.87 23.21
C ARG A 27 -17.47 -5.85 22.97
N SER A 28 -16.30 -5.34 22.61
CA SER A 28 -15.03 -6.06 22.74
C SER A 28 -13.92 -5.14 23.24
N MET A 29 -12.87 -5.69 23.83
CA MET A 29 -11.71 -4.89 24.23
C MET A 29 -10.92 -4.46 22.99
N TRP A 30 -10.47 -3.20 22.98
CA TRP A 30 -9.48 -2.70 22.01
C TRP A 30 -9.92 -2.75 20.54
N GLN A 31 -11.21 -2.58 20.30
CA GLN A 31 -11.78 -2.54 18.95
C GLN A 31 -11.31 -1.32 18.15
N ASP A 32 -10.95 -0.22 18.82
CA ASP A 32 -10.36 0.94 18.18
C ASP A 32 -9.02 1.31 18.81
N GLU A 33 -8.10 1.78 17.97
CA GLU A 33 -6.80 2.29 18.36
C GLU A 33 -6.49 3.55 17.57
N PHE A 34 -6.19 4.65 18.26
CA PHE A 34 -5.96 5.96 17.66
C PHE A 34 -4.98 6.80 18.46
N GLY A 35 -4.36 7.76 17.79
CA GLY A 35 -3.39 8.69 18.37
C GLY A 35 -4.07 9.79 19.16
N ILE A 36 -3.46 10.18 20.27
CA ILE A 36 -3.86 11.36 21.05
C ILE A 36 -2.62 12.18 21.37
N SER A 37 -2.76 13.50 21.39
CA SER A 37 -1.71 14.40 21.89
C SER A 37 -2.06 14.84 23.31
N LEU A 38 -1.13 14.59 24.24
CA LEU A 38 -1.25 15.06 25.62
C LEU A 38 -0.33 16.26 25.80
N LYS A 39 -0.82 17.32 26.46
CA LYS A 39 0.02 18.43 26.89
C LYS A 39 0.75 18.06 28.17
N GLN A 40 1.83 18.77 28.49
CA GLN A 40 2.48 18.64 29.79
C GLN A 40 1.49 18.98 30.93
N GLY A 41 1.45 18.16 31.98
CA GLY A 41 0.55 18.32 33.11
C GLY A 41 -0.83 17.69 32.89
N ASP A 42 -1.86 18.30 33.46
CA ASP A 42 -3.21 17.72 33.45
C ASP A 42 -3.84 17.73 32.06
N ASN A 43 -4.42 16.59 31.70
CA ASN A 43 -5.19 16.42 30.46
C ASN A 43 -6.60 15.95 30.80
N LEU A 44 -7.60 16.52 30.13
CA LEU A 44 -8.98 16.09 30.26
C LEU A 44 -9.32 15.14 29.11
N ILE A 45 -9.82 13.95 29.43
CA ILE A 45 -10.35 13.00 28.44
C ILE A 45 -11.83 12.80 28.70
N MET A 46 -12.65 13.04 27.68
CA MET A 46 -14.08 12.75 27.70
C MET A 46 -14.37 11.65 26.71
N ILE A 47 -15.13 10.63 27.13
CA ILE A 47 -15.60 9.56 26.27
C ILE A 47 -17.11 9.54 26.33
N LYS A 48 -17.75 9.51 25.16
CA LYS A 48 -19.17 9.24 24.99
C LYS A 48 -19.32 7.89 24.34
N VAL A 49 -20.10 7.01 24.96
CA VAL A 49 -20.63 5.79 24.35
C VAL A 49 -22.13 5.94 24.18
N SER A 50 -22.69 5.38 23.11
CA SER A 50 -24.14 5.37 22.89
C SER A 50 -24.56 4.00 22.40
N ASP A 51 -25.52 3.41 23.12
CA ASP A 51 -26.08 2.08 22.94
C ASP A 51 -27.39 2.15 22.13
N ALA A 52 -27.58 1.17 21.25
CA ALA A 52 -28.77 0.93 20.46
C ALA A 52 -29.65 -0.18 21.06
N GLY A 53 -29.18 -0.88 22.10
CA GLY A 53 -29.97 -1.71 23.00
C GLY A 53 -29.26 -2.96 23.48
N GLY A 54 -29.51 -3.35 24.74
CA GLY A 54 -28.95 -4.56 25.34
C GLY A 54 -28.12 -4.27 26.58
N GLY A 55 -27.08 -5.07 26.81
CA GLY A 55 -26.08 -4.77 27.84
C GLY A 55 -24.92 -4.00 27.21
N TRP A 56 -24.54 -2.87 27.80
CA TRP A 56 -23.56 -1.94 27.21
C TRP A 56 -22.34 -1.72 28.11
N GLY A 57 -21.29 -1.12 27.56
CA GLY A 57 -20.10 -0.75 28.32
C GLY A 57 -18.99 -0.14 27.47
N MET A 58 -17.90 0.24 28.13
CA MET A 58 -16.72 0.78 27.48
C MET A 58 -15.43 0.17 28.03
N HIS A 59 -14.42 0.10 27.17
CA HIS A 59 -13.03 -0.13 27.55
C HIS A 59 -12.20 1.08 27.15
N MET A 60 -11.24 1.47 27.99
CA MET A 60 -10.29 2.54 27.72
C MET A 60 -8.91 2.12 28.22
N GLY A 61 -7.90 2.38 27.39
CA GLY A 61 -6.50 2.19 27.73
C GLY A 61 -5.66 3.30 27.11
N ILE A 62 -4.74 3.86 27.90
CA ILE A 62 -3.65 4.69 27.40
C ILE A 62 -2.41 3.81 27.46
N LEU A 63 -1.77 3.61 26.32
CA LEU A 63 -0.48 2.93 26.25
C LEU A 63 0.59 4.00 26.46
N GLU A 64 1.60 3.70 27.28
CA GLU A 64 2.77 4.57 27.47
C GLU A 64 3.63 4.65 26.21
N GLU A 65 3.58 3.61 25.38
CA GLU A 65 4.23 3.60 24.08
C GLU A 65 3.56 4.61 23.13
N PRO A 66 4.33 5.39 22.34
CA PRO A 66 3.76 6.29 21.36
C PRO A 66 2.87 5.51 20.41
N TYR A 67 1.62 5.94 20.25
CA TYR A 67 0.77 5.40 19.20
C TYR A 67 1.41 5.74 17.85
N VAL A 68 1.78 4.71 17.11
CA VAL A 68 2.30 4.86 15.76
C VAL A 68 1.13 4.63 14.79
N PRO A 69 0.62 5.66 14.11
CA PRO A 69 -0.53 5.52 13.23
C PRO A 69 -0.19 4.60 12.05
N ILE A 70 -1.21 3.88 11.57
CA ILE A 70 -1.15 3.30 10.24
C ILE A 70 -1.56 4.39 9.26
N VAL A 71 -0.68 4.73 8.33
CA VAL A 71 -0.91 5.72 7.29
C VAL A 71 -1.09 5.00 5.95
N ASP A 72 -2.21 5.27 5.28
CA ASP A 72 -2.43 4.81 3.91
C ASP A 72 -1.48 5.52 2.94
N ILE A 73 -0.90 4.75 2.03
CA ILE A 73 -0.13 5.27 0.92
C ILE A 73 -1.08 5.35 -0.27
N LEU A 74 -1.76 6.49 -0.41
CA LEU A 74 -2.78 6.68 -1.45
C LEU A 74 -2.23 7.39 -2.69
N THR A 75 -1.22 8.22 -2.53
CA THR A 75 -0.75 9.09 -3.61
C THR A 75 0.61 8.65 -4.14
N ASN A 76 0.97 9.22 -5.29
CA ASN A 76 2.28 9.06 -5.90
C ASN A 76 2.59 7.66 -6.43
N TRP A 77 1.57 6.89 -6.83
CA TRP A 77 1.80 5.62 -7.50
C TRP A 77 2.06 5.78 -9.00
N LEU A 78 2.82 4.85 -9.55
CA LEU A 78 2.95 4.60 -10.99
C LEU A 78 2.48 3.17 -11.25
N TRP A 79 1.59 2.99 -12.22
CA TRP A 79 0.85 1.75 -12.44
C TRP A 79 1.09 1.15 -13.82
N VAL A 80 1.17 -0.16 -13.91
CA VAL A 80 0.93 -0.90 -15.15
C VAL A 80 0.03 -2.09 -14.86
N ILE A 81 -0.93 -2.35 -15.74
CA ILE A 81 -1.89 -3.46 -15.60
C ILE A 81 -1.76 -4.35 -16.83
N THR A 82 -1.43 -5.62 -16.59
CA THR A 82 -1.23 -6.64 -17.64
C THR A 82 -2.37 -7.65 -17.61
N LYS A 83 -2.87 -8.05 -18.78
CA LYS A 83 -3.86 -9.13 -18.88
C LYS A 83 -3.17 -10.48 -18.78
N GLN A 84 -3.84 -11.42 -18.13
CA GLN A 84 -3.45 -12.82 -18.07
C GLN A 84 -4.27 -13.63 -19.07
N GLU A 85 -3.75 -14.81 -19.40
CA GLU A 85 -4.53 -15.81 -20.11
C GLU A 85 -5.78 -16.16 -19.28
N GLN A 86 -6.84 -16.57 -19.98
CA GLN A 86 -8.06 -16.99 -19.33
C GLN A 86 -7.73 -18.03 -18.26
N ASP A 87 -8.26 -17.80 -17.08
CA ASP A 87 -8.11 -18.66 -15.93
C ASP A 87 -6.76 -18.64 -15.20
N GLN A 88 -5.84 -17.74 -15.58
CA GLN A 88 -4.49 -17.64 -15.03
C GLN A 88 -4.28 -16.43 -14.11
N GLY A 89 -5.34 -15.69 -13.76
CA GLY A 89 -5.29 -14.62 -12.77
C GLY A 89 -5.14 -15.10 -11.32
N GLY A 90 -5.24 -14.16 -10.38
CA GLY A 90 -5.22 -14.44 -8.95
C GLY A 90 -3.92 -15.09 -8.47
N ALA A 91 -4.05 -16.06 -7.57
CA ALA A 91 -2.97 -16.85 -6.99
C ALA A 91 -2.08 -17.56 -8.03
N ALA A 92 -2.63 -17.93 -9.19
CA ALA A 92 -1.87 -18.60 -10.24
C ALA A 92 -0.82 -17.67 -10.87
N ALA A 93 -1.08 -16.36 -10.89
CA ALA A 93 -0.19 -15.35 -11.46
C ALA A 93 0.78 -14.74 -10.43
N THR A 94 0.61 -14.95 -9.12
CA THR A 94 1.40 -14.25 -8.07
C THR A 94 2.91 -14.42 -8.25
N ASP A 95 3.36 -15.64 -8.57
CA ASP A 95 4.78 -15.96 -8.77
C ASP A 95 5.20 -16.03 -10.24
N VAL A 96 4.33 -15.62 -11.16
CA VAL A 96 4.63 -15.53 -12.59
C VAL A 96 5.09 -14.11 -12.90
N ASP A 97 6.25 -13.94 -13.53
CA ASP A 97 6.71 -12.61 -13.99
C ASP A 97 5.89 -12.16 -15.23
N THR A 98 4.75 -11.51 -14.97
CA THR A 98 3.83 -11.11 -16.04
C THR A 98 4.33 -9.89 -16.80
N LEU A 99 5.28 -9.12 -16.24
CA LEU A 99 6.00 -8.07 -16.97
C LEU A 99 6.90 -8.68 -18.05
N ALA A 100 7.63 -9.74 -17.70
CA ALA A 100 8.49 -10.46 -18.64
C ALA A 100 7.65 -11.11 -19.76
N ILE A 101 6.53 -11.75 -19.42
CA ILE A 101 5.63 -12.33 -20.41
C ILE A 101 5.09 -11.26 -21.36
N ALA A 102 4.53 -10.16 -20.83
CA ALA A 102 3.94 -9.10 -21.64
C ALA A 102 4.98 -8.41 -22.55
N SER A 103 6.20 -8.22 -22.04
CA SER A 103 7.28 -7.52 -22.74
C SER A 103 8.20 -8.42 -23.57
N LYS A 104 8.01 -9.75 -23.55
CA LYS A 104 8.93 -10.75 -24.14
C LYS A 104 10.35 -10.63 -23.57
N ASP A 105 10.44 -10.68 -22.25
CA ASP A 105 11.65 -10.62 -21.42
C ASP A 105 12.44 -9.30 -21.51
N LEU A 106 11.86 -8.23 -22.06
CA LEU A 106 12.51 -6.91 -22.11
C LEU A 106 12.47 -6.18 -20.76
N VAL A 107 11.46 -6.46 -19.94
CA VAL A 107 11.24 -5.89 -18.61
C VAL A 107 10.82 -7.02 -17.68
N THR A 108 11.45 -7.12 -16.51
CA THR A 108 11.14 -8.14 -15.48
C THR A 108 10.69 -7.49 -14.18
N GLU A 109 10.01 -8.24 -13.32
CA GLU A 109 9.67 -7.82 -11.95
C GLU A 109 10.92 -7.37 -11.18
N GLU A 110 12.02 -8.12 -11.29
CA GLU A 110 13.28 -7.82 -10.61
C GLU A 110 13.86 -6.48 -11.08
N MET A 111 13.83 -6.21 -12.39
CA MET A 111 14.32 -4.94 -12.94
C MET A 111 13.54 -3.76 -12.39
N ILE A 112 12.20 -3.85 -12.38
CA ILE A 112 11.34 -2.77 -11.91
C ILE A 112 11.46 -2.57 -10.39
N ALA A 113 11.50 -3.67 -9.63
CA ALA A 113 11.64 -3.63 -8.18
C ALA A 113 12.97 -3.01 -7.73
N ARG A 114 14.04 -3.15 -8.52
CA ARG A 114 15.37 -2.61 -8.22
C ARG A 114 15.61 -1.22 -8.79
N ASP A 115 15.13 -0.95 -10.01
CA ASP A 115 15.56 0.22 -10.78
C ASP A 115 14.44 1.25 -11.00
N SER A 116 13.19 0.96 -10.60
CA SER A 116 11.99 1.73 -10.90
C SER A 116 11.59 1.68 -12.39
N ALA A 117 10.55 2.43 -12.77
CA ALA A 117 10.07 2.61 -14.13
C ALA A 117 9.85 4.11 -14.42
N ASN A 118 9.77 4.47 -15.71
CA ASN A 118 9.39 5.84 -16.10
C ASN A 118 7.95 5.89 -16.57
N GLU A 119 7.24 6.97 -16.22
CA GLU A 119 5.92 7.25 -16.78
C GLU A 119 5.97 7.26 -18.32
N GLY A 120 5.03 6.53 -18.94
CA GLY A 120 4.94 6.35 -20.38
C GLY A 120 5.87 5.29 -20.97
N ASP A 121 6.72 4.63 -20.17
CA ASP A 121 7.46 3.46 -20.65
C ASP A 121 6.49 2.29 -20.87
N SER A 122 6.69 1.56 -21.98
CA SER A 122 5.83 0.44 -22.34
C SER A 122 6.34 -0.90 -21.81
N VAL A 123 5.41 -1.77 -21.43
CA VAL A 123 5.57 -3.19 -21.14
C VAL A 123 4.68 -3.95 -22.12
N GLY A 124 5.22 -4.29 -23.29
CA GLY A 124 4.41 -4.85 -24.38
C GLY A 124 3.39 -3.83 -24.89
N ASP A 125 2.10 -4.17 -24.80
CA ASP A 125 0.98 -3.31 -25.21
C ASP A 125 0.44 -2.42 -24.08
N TYR A 126 1.11 -2.39 -22.92
CA TYR A 126 0.70 -1.64 -21.72
C TYR A 126 1.69 -0.53 -21.41
N ASP A 127 1.25 0.56 -20.79
CA ASP A 127 2.12 1.69 -20.45
C ASP A 127 2.06 2.02 -18.96
N TRP A 128 3.21 2.39 -18.39
CA TRP A 128 3.29 2.91 -17.03
C TRP A 128 2.59 4.26 -16.90
N THR A 129 1.59 4.35 -16.02
CA THR A 129 0.68 5.50 -15.91
C THR A 129 0.57 5.99 -14.46
N ARG A 130 0.65 7.30 -14.25
CA ARG A 130 0.48 7.91 -12.92
C ARG A 130 -0.99 7.93 -12.51
N ALA A 131 -1.28 7.46 -11.30
CA ALA A 131 -2.62 7.56 -10.71
C ALA A 131 -2.53 7.41 -9.18
N ASP A 132 -3.46 8.05 -8.48
CA ASP A 132 -3.61 7.83 -7.03
C ASP A 132 -4.50 6.60 -6.77
N LEU A 133 -4.21 5.88 -5.70
CA LEU A 133 -5.03 4.78 -5.20
C LEU A 133 -6.29 5.33 -4.53
N PRO A 134 -7.50 4.94 -4.95
CA PRO A 134 -8.73 5.33 -4.27
C PRO A 134 -8.71 4.89 -2.80
N ALA A 135 -9.24 5.70 -1.89
CA ALA A 135 -9.24 5.40 -0.45
C ALA A 135 -9.91 4.05 -0.09
N GLY A 136 -10.88 3.62 -0.90
CA GLY A 136 -11.54 2.32 -0.78
C GLY A 136 -10.76 1.13 -1.36
N GLY A 137 -9.61 1.38 -1.99
CA GLY A 137 -8.74 0.37 -2.57
C GLY A 137 -9.26 -0.27 -3.86
N ASP A 138 -10.23 0.34 -4.53
CA ASP A 138 -10.88 -0.25 -5.71
C ASP A 138 -10.07 0.00 -6.98
N LEU A 139 -9.49 -1.07 -7.54
CA LEU A 139 -8.65 -0.95 -8.72
C LEU A 139 -9.45 -0.83 -10.03
N ASN A 140 -10.72 -1.25 -10.07
CA ASN A 140 -11.57 -0.92 -11.22
C ASN A 140 -11.82 0.58 -11.30
N VAL A 141 -12.04 1.27 -10.17
CA VAL A 141 -12.15 2.74 -10.16
C VAL A 141 -10.85 3.37 -10.65
N LEU A 142 -9.71 2.91 -10.13
CA LEU A 142 -8.39 3.41 -10.51
C LEU A 142 -8.16 3.33 -12.03
N VAL A 143 -8.32 2.14 -12.62
CA VAL A 143 -7.98 1.94 -14.04
C VAL A 143 -8.92 2.71 -14.97
N ASN A 144 -10.20 2.85 -14.62
CA ASN A 144 -11.16 3.61 -15.41
C ASN A 144 -10.91 5.12 -15.29
N GLU A 145 -10.69 5.66 -14.09
CA GLU A 145 -10.45 7.11 -13.89
C GLU A 145 -9.09 7.56 -14.46
N ALA A 146 -8.07 6.71 -14.39
CA ALA A 146 -6.75 6.97 -14.95
C ALA A 146 -6.68 6.72 -16.47
N GLY A 147 -7.72 6.16 -17.08
CA GLY A 147 -7.73 5.81 -18.50
C GLY A 147 -6.74 4.71 -18.87
N ILE A 148 -6.36 3.84 -17.92
CA ILE A 148 -5.44 2.72 -18.15
C ILE A 148 -6.17 1.57 -18.86
N ALA A 149 -7.42 1.33 -18.49
CA ALA A 149 -8.27 0.31 -19.08
C ALA A 149 -9.75 0.69 -18.92
N GLU A 150 -10.62 0.07 -19.74
CA GLU A 150 -12.05 0.31 -19.71
C GLU A 150 -12.82 -0.92 -19.18
N GLY A 151 -13.78 -0.68 -18.29
CA GLY A 151 -14.73 -1.68 -17.82
C GLY A 151 -14.28 -2.43 -16.55
N ALA A 152 -14.95 -3.55 -16.29
CA ALA A 152 -14.55 -4.50 -15.26
C ALA A 152 -13.53 -5.47 -15.86
N LEU A 153 -12.39 -5.61 -15.20
CA LEU A 153 -11.32 -6.51 -15.61
C LEU A 153 -11.36 -7.76 -14.74
N ASP A 154 -11.15 -8.91 -15.38
CA ASP A 154 -10.89 -10.21 -14.76
C ASP A 154 -9.58 -10.76 -15.34
N ASP A 155 -8.95 -11.69 -14.63
CA ASP A 155 -7.67 -12.31 -15.02
C ASP A 155 -6.61 -11.23 -15.38
N VAL A 156 -6.35 -10.32 -14.43
CA VAL A 156 -5.39 -9.22 -14.61
C VAL A 156 -4.38 -9.16 -13.46
N THR A 157 -3.23 -8.54 -13.74
CA THR A 157 -2.23 -8.24 -12.73
C THR A 157 -1.87 -6.76 -12.80
N ALA A 158 -2.07 -6.05 -11.70
CA ALA A 158 -1.58 -4.70 -11.49
C ALA A 158 -0.24 -4.70 -10.77
N TYR A 159 0.65 -3.83 -11.24
CA TYR A 159 1.85 -3.43 -10.53
C TYR A 159 1.73 -1.96 -10.16
N GLY A 160 1.81 -1.66 -8.86
CA GLY A 160 1.92 -0.30 -8.32
C GLY A 160 3.33 -0.05 -7.82
N LEU A 161 3.95 1.02 -8.28
CA LEU A 161 5.29 1.44 -7.90
C LEU A 161 5.22 2.75 -7.11
N VAL A 162 5.88 2.80 -5.96
CA VAL A 162 6.00 4.00 -5.12
C VAL A 162 7.39 4.07 -4.50
N THR A 163 7.84 5.27 -4.17
CA THR A 163 9.09 5.51 -3.43
C THR A 163 8.77 5.97 -2.02
N LEU A 164 9.36 5.30 -1.02
CA LEU A 164 9.34 5.73 0.38
C LEU A 164 10.67 6.41 0.69
N VAL A 165 10.62 7.68 1.11
CA VAL A 165 11.81 8.47 1.42
C VAL A 165 12.05 8.47 2.94
N ALA A 166 13.06 7.73 3.37
CA ALA A 166 13.39 7.55 4.78
C ALA A 166 14.51 8.50 5.24
N ALA A 167 14.36 9.11 6.41
CA ALA A 167 15.36 10.03 6.96
C ALA A 167 16.63 9.31 7.45
N ASP A 168 16.50 8.04 7.84
CA ASP A 168 17.59 7.15 8.24
C ASP A 168 17.19 5.70 7.92
N THR A 169 18.13 4.78 8.05
CA THR A 169 17.85 3.34 7.95
C THR A 169 16.96 2.89 9.11
N MET A 170 15.82 2.27 8.81
CA MET A 170 14.80 1.89 9.80
C MET A 170 14.06 0.62 9.41
N GLU A 171 13.78 -0.22 10.40
CA GLU A 171 12.80 -1.30 10.25
C GLU A 171 11.39 -0.71 10.34
N VAL A 172 10.51 -1.13 9.42
CA VAL A 172 9.13 -0.66 9.33
C VAL A 172 8.17 -1.83 9.27
N GLU A 173 6.98 -1.65 9.83
CA GLU A 173 5.85 -2.53 9.61
C GLU A 173 5.01 -1.98 8.45
N LEU A 174 4.88 -2.77 7.40
CA LEU A 174 4.04 -2.51 6.24
C LEU A 174 2.76 -3.32 6.36
N LEU A 175 1.66 -2.73 5.92
CA LEU A 175 0.35 -3.34 5.95
C LEU A 175 -0.22 -3.33 4.55
N ALA A 176 -0.80 -4.46 4.15
CA ALA A 176 -1.38 -4.60 2.84
C ALA A 176 -2.73 -5.32 2.88
N GLY A 177 -3.50 -5.13 1.83
CA GLY A 177 -4.66 -5.95 1.53
C GLY A 177 -4.81 -6.08 0.03
N SER A 178 -5.27 -7.25 -0.43
CA SER A 178 -5.50 -7.53 -1.84
C SER A 178 -6.82 -8.23 -2.06
N ASP A 179 -7.24 -8.16 -3.32
CA ASP A 179 -8.26 -9.00 -3.94
C ASP A 179 -7.78 -9.19 -5.38
N ASP A 180 -7.22 -10.33 -5.78
CA ASP A 180 -7.07 -11.57 -5.00
C ASP A 180 -5.73 -11.63 -4.23
N SER A 181 -4.63 -11.86 -4.96
CA SER A 181 -3.33 -12.21 -4.39
C SER A 181 -2.36 -11.04 -4.40
N ILE A 182 -1.27 -11.12 -3.62
CA ILE A 182 -0.30 -10.03 -3.52
C ILE A 182 1.15 -10.50 -3.40
N LYS A 183 2.06 -9.72 -3.98
CA LYS A 183 3.50 -9.84 -3.77
C LYS A 183 4.12 -8.45 -3.66
N VAL A 184 5.04 -8.26 -2.74
CA VAL A 184 5.63 -6.95 -2.43
C VAL A 184 7.14 -7.06 -2.42
N TRP A 185 7.78 -6.11 -3.10
CA TRP A 185 9.22 -5.93 -3.08
C TRP A 185 9.58 -4.60 -2.44
N VAL A 186 10.71 -4.58 -1.73
CA VAL A 186 11.40 -3.36 -1.28
C VAL A 186 12.84 -3.43 -1.75
N ASN A 187 13.27 -2.45 -2.54
CA ASN A 187 14.63 -2.36 -3.10
C ASN A 187 15.08 -3.64 -3.84
N GLY A 188 14.17 -4.25 -4.60
CA GLY A 188 14.42 -5.49 -5.35
C GLY A 188 14.24 -6.79 -4.55
N GLU A 189 14.09 -6.74 -3.22
CA GLU A 189 13.89 -7.93 -2.40
C GLU A 189 12.41 -8.20 -2.13
N VAL A 190 11.95 -9.44 -2.32
CA VAL A 190 10.58 -9.85 -1.94
C VAL A 190 10.46 -9.84 -0.42
N VAL A 191 9.66 -8.93 0.13
CA VAL A 191 9.38 -8.84 1.57
C VAL A 191 8.06 -9.47 1.98
N HIS A 192 7.15 -9.68 1.02
CA HIS A 192 5.87 -10.35 1.25
C HIS A 192 5.39 -11.07 -0.01
N ASN A 193 4.82 -12.26 0.17
CA ASN A 193 4.21 -13.05 -0.90
C ASN A 193 3.02 -13.84 -0.33
N ASN A 194 1.82 -13.56 -0.84
CA ASN A 194 0.59 -14.23 -0.44
C ASN A 194 -0.23 -14.61 -1.68
N ALA A 195 0.09 -15.78 -2.24
CA ALA A 195 -0.53 -16.36 -3.43
C ALA A 195 -1.84 -17.08 -3.10
N VAL A 196 -2.87 -16.32 -2.73
CA VAL A 196 -4.20 -16.84 -2.35
C VAL A 196 -5.30 -16.03 -3.03
N ASN A 197 -6.34 -16.72 -3.53
CA ASN A 197 -7.58 -16.07 -3.98
C ASN A 197 -8.44 -15.72 -2.76
N ARG A 198 -8.81 -14.46 -2.62
CA ARG A 198 -9.44 -13.89 -1.42
C ARG A 198 -10.10 -12.56 -1.75
N GLY A 199 -11.23 -12.28 -1.10
CA GLY A 199 -11.88 -10.98 -1.23
C GLY A 199 -11.12 -9.83 -0.54
N ARG A 200 -11.43 -8.61 -0.98
CA ARG A 200 -10.82 -7.36 -0.51
C ARG A 200 -11.03 -7.15 0.98
N ALA A 201 -9.93 -7.16 1.73
CA ALA A 201 -9.91 -6.85 3.15
C ALA A 201 -8.74 -5.91 3.48
N ARG A 202 -9.05 -4.80 4.14
CA ARG A 202 -8.06 -3.81 4.58
C ARG A 202 -7.11 -4.43 5.60
N TRP A 203 -5.80 -4.25 5.41
CA TRP A 203 -4.76 -4.70 6.34
C TRP A 203 -4.82 -6.20 6.67
N SER A 204 -5.21 -7.01 5.68
CA SER A 204 -5.26 -8.48 5.81
C SER A 204 -3.87 -9.11 5.91
N ASP A 205 -2.84 -8.41 5.43
CA ASP A 205 -1.44 -8.78 5.57
C ASP A 205 -0.69 -7.72 6.38
N THR A 206 0.25 -8.16 7.22
CA THR A 206 1.19 -7.32 7.96
C THR A 206 2.55 -7.99 7.95
N PHE A 207 3.59 -7.26 7.56
CA PHE A 207 4.94 -7.76 7.40
C PHE A 207 5.97 -6.66 7.66
N THR A 208 7.23 -7.02 7.85
CA THR A 208 8.31 -6.06 8.10
C THR A 208 9.21 -5.89 6.89
N ALA A 209 9.80 -4.71 6.75
CA ALA A 209 10.85 -4.43 5.78
C ALA A 209 11.88 -3.48 6.37
N THR A 210 13.09 -3.47 5.82
CA THR A 210 14.11 -2.45 6.15
C THR A 210 14.11 -1.38 5.07
N LEU A 211 13.85 -0.14 5.46
CA LEU A 211 14.13 1.02 4.61
C LEU A 211 15.56 1.49 4.86
N VAL A 212 16.31 1.78 3.82
CA VAL A 212 17.61 2.46 3.92
C VAL A 212 17.40 3.97 3.89
N LYS A 213 18.33 4.74 4.46
CA LYS A 213 18.33 6.20 4.35
C LYS A 213 18.19 6.66 2.89
N GLY A 214 17.26 7.57 2.62
CA GLY A 214 16.97 8.09 1.29
C GLY A 214 15.82 7.34 0.61
N ASN A 215 15.93 7.15 -0.70
CA ASN A 215 14.86 6.57 -1.53
C ASN A 215 14.81 5.05 -1.39
N ASN A 216 13.62 4.51 -1.15
CA ASN A 216 13.35 3.08 -1.15
C ASN A 216 12.26 2.77 -2.17
N ILE A 217 12.54 1.89 -3.12
CA ILE A 217 11.60 1.51 -4.17
C ILE A 217 10.70 0.42 -3.62
N VAL A 218 9.40 0.61 -3.73
CA VAL A 218 8.39 -0.38 -3.36
C VAL A 218 7.59 -0.73 -4.60
N LEU A 219 7.65 -2.00 -5.00
CA LEU A 219 6.79 -2.57 -6.02
C LEU A 219 5.75 -3.44 -5.33
N VAL A 220 4.47 -3.21 -5.64
CA VAL A 220 3.36 -4.03 -5.17
C VAL A 220 2.69 -4.64 -6.39
N LYS A 221 2.60 -5.96 -6.41
CA LYS A 221 1.83 -6.72 -7.39
C LYS A 221 0.54 -7.19 -6.76
N VAL A 222 -0.59 -6.90 -7.41
CA VAL A 222 -1.88 -7.52 -7.11
C VAL A 222 -2.35 -8.27 -8.35
N SER A 223 -2.73 -9.53 -8.19
CA SER A 223 -3.29 -10.32 -9.28
C SER A 223 -4.70 -10.75 -8.92
N ASP A 224 -5.63 -10.51 -9.84
CA ASP A 224 -7.06 -10.77 -9.72
C ASP A 224 -7.45 -11.95 -10.61
N ARG A 225 -8.34 -12.82 -10.12
CA ARG A 225 -8.93 -13.93 -10.86
C ARG A 225 -10.27 -13.55 -11.48
N GLY A 226 -11.05 -12.72 -10.80
CA GLY A 226 -12.27 -12.16 -11.34
C GLY A 226 -13.23 -11.64 -10.27
N GLY A 227 -14.13 -10.74 -10.71
CA GLY A 227 -15.08 -10.06 -9.86
C GLY A 227 -14.63 -8.64 -9.50
N GLY A 228 -14.74 -8.29 -8.22
CA GLY A 228 -14.18 -7.04 -7.73
C GLY A 228 -12.73 -7.28 -7.30
N TRP A 229 -11.86 -6.30 -7.52
CA TRP A 229 -10.45 -6.43 -7.17
C TRP A 229 -9.91 -5.13 -6.55
N GLY A 230 -8.79 -5.23 -5.84
CA GLY A 230 -8.33 -4.07 -5.10
C GLY A 230 -7.04 -4.22 -4.31
N MET A 231 -6.56 -3.08 -3.84
CA MET A 231 -5.36 -2.98 -3.01
C MET A 231 -5.57 -2.00 -1.86
N HIS A 232 -5.07 -2.37 -0.69
CA HIS A 232 -4.72 -1.41 0.37
C HIS A 232 -3.23 -1.54 0.64
N PHE A 233 -2.55 -0.41 0.82
CA PHE A 233 -1.14 -0.40 1.19
C PHE A 233 -0.85 0.76 2.12
N GLY A 234 -0.08 0.49 3.16
CA GLY A 234 0.19 1.46 4.21
C GLY A 234 1.39 1.06 5.05
N ILE A 235 1.78 2.00 5.91
CA ILE A 235 2.93 1.86 6.81
C ILE A 235 2.49 2.22 8.22
N ARG A 236 2.93 1.45 9.22
CA ARG A 236 2.83 1.89 10.62
C ARG A 236 3.96 2.89 10.88
N GLY A 237 3.59 4.17 10.87
CA GLY A 237 4.50 5.30 11.05
C GLY A 237 4.27 6.36 9.99
N THR A 238 5.23 7.28 9.89
CA THR A 238 5.22 8.31 8.85
C THR A 238 6.48 8.18 8.03
N VAL A 239 6.31 8.15 6.72
CA VAL A 239 7.39 8.25 5.74
C VAL A 239 6.91 9.16 4.62
N GLU A 240 7.82 9.95 4.05
CA GLU A 240 7.48 10.71 2.85
C GLU A 240 7.27 9.74 1.69
N THR A 241 6.17 9.93 0.96
CA THR A 241 5.84 9.16 -0.23
C THR A 241 6.08 10.00 -1.46
N ALA A 242 6.73 9.43 -2.45
CA ALA A 242 6.99 10.06 -3.73
C ALA A 242 6.93 9.01 -4.84
N TYR A 243 6.95 9.48 -6.08
CA TYR A 243 7.40 8.67 -7.20
C TYR A 243 8.72 9.25 -7.67
N LYS A 244 9.71 8.38 -7.85
CA LYS A 244 11.01 8.73 -8.40
C LYS A 244 11.25 7.90 -9.66
N SER A 245 11.46 8.60 -10.76
CA SER A 245 11.89 8.01 -12.02
C SER A 245 13.26 7.34 -11.89
N THR A 246 13.60 6.50 -12.87
CA THR A 246 14.91 5.84 -12.95
C THR A 246 16.07 6.84 -12.88
N ALA A 247 15.91 8.01 -13.51
CA ALA A 247 16.90 9.08 -13.53
C ALA A 247 17.09 9.73 -12.16
N GLU A 248 16.00 10.04 -11.46
CA GLU A 248 16.06 10.66 -10.12
C GLU A 248 16.73 9.73 -9.10
N LEU A 249 16.46 8.43 -9.19
CA LEU A 249 17.08 7.41 -8.34
C LEU A 249 18.58 7.25 -8.66
N GLY A 250 18.95 7.27 -9.95
CA GLY A 250 20.34 7.22 -10.39
C GLY A 250 21.17 8.47 -10.05
N THR A 251 20.53 9.62 -9.83
CA THR A 251 21.20 10.85 -9.37
C THR A 251 21.30 10.98 -7.84
N ALA A 252 20.57 10.15 -7.08
CA ALA A 252 20.50 10.25 -5.62
C ALA A 252 21.58 9.44 -4.88
N VAL A 253 22.52 8.80 -5.59
CA VAL A 253 23.64 8.08 -5.02
C VAL A 253 24.82 9.04 -4.89
N GLU A 254 25.11 9.52 -3.66
CA GLU A 254 26.44 10.04 -3.33
C GLU A 254 27.50 8.98 -3.71
N PRO A 255 28.64 9.37 -4.30
CA PRO A 255 29.44 8.50 -5.15
C PRO A 255 30.37 7.58 -4.34
N ASP A 256 29.82 6.70 -3.52
CA ASP A 256 30.55 5.53 -3.03
C ASP A 256 30.10 4.27 -3.79
N GLY A 257 30.51 4.27 -5.06
CA GLY A 257 30.86 3.06 -5.79
C GLY A 257 29.73 2.07 -6.09
N LYS A 258 29.00 2.30 -7.19
CA LYS A 258 28.78 1.28 -8.24
C LYS A 258 28.20 1.91 -9.50
N ALA A 259 28.57 1.31 -10.62
CA ALA A 259 28.62 1.91 -11.93
C ALA A 259 27.25 2.14 -12.60
N ILE A 260 27.25 3.22 -13.38
CA ILE A 260 26.21 3.74 -14.26
C ILE A 260 25.86 2.75 -15.39
N THR A 261 24.57 2.36 -15.39
CA THR A 261 23.60 2.11 -16.47
C THR A 261 23.88 1.21 -17.69
N THR A 262 23.02 0.20 -17.86
CA THR A 262 22.85 -0.64 -19.09
C THR A 262 21.80 -0.06 -20.07
N TRP A 263 21.11 1.03 -19.74
CA TRP A 263 19.94 1.51 -20.50
C TRP A 263 20.23 2.28 -21.80
N GLY A 264 21.51 2.45 -22.18
CA GLY A 264 21.92 3.20 -23.37
C GLY A 264 21.83 2.47 -24.72
N ARG A 265 21.36 1.22 -24.80
CA ARG A 265 21.44 0.41 -26.04
C ARG A 265 20.13 0.11 -26.77
N LEU A 266 18.97 0.50 -26.26
CA LEU A 266 17.68 0.16 -26.90
C LEU A 266 17.12 1.22 -27.87
N LYS A 267 17.83 2.33 -28.11
CA LYS A 267 17.49 3.27 -29.18
C LYS A 267 18.47 3.15 -30.34
N THR A 268 18.33 2.08 -31.14
CA THR A 268 18.67 2.02 -32.58
C THR A 268 18.39 0.61 -33.11
N GLY A 269 17.10 0.28 -33.27
CA GLY A 269 16.66 -0.77 -34.18
C GLY A 269 15.73 -0.13 -35.21
N LYS A 270 16.30 0.32 -36.33
CA LYS A 270 15.54 0.57 -37.56
C LYS A 270 15.37 -0.73 -38.31
#